data_AF-A0AB32XC12-F1
#
_entry.id   AF-A0AB32XC12-F1
#
_cell.length_a   1.000
_cell.length_b   1.000
_cell.length_c   1.000
_cell.angle_alpha   90.00
_cell.angle_beta   90.00
_cell.angle_gamma   90.00
#
_symmetry.space_group_name_H-M   'P 1'
#
loop_
_entity.id
_entity.type
_entity.pdbx_description
1 polymer ?
#
loop_
_entity_poly.entity_id
_entity_poly.type
_entity_poly.pdbx_seq_one_letter_code
_entity_poly.pdbx_strand_id
1 'polypeptide(L)'
;MSKKGTLLLSFKLTIGKTSIINQDSVHNEAIVSINFYKDNNITKMFLLIFLGLLINNCEKINAIKGKTLNKEKLQKMLIPIPPIKNQNNILLITNKIIDLFKF
;
A
#
# COMPACT_ATOMS: atom_id res chain seq x y z
N MET A 1 7.21 -16.55 -0.48
CA MET A 1 6.49 -16.61 0.81
C MET A 1 6.66 -15.28 1.51
N SER A 2 5.57 -14.71 2.01
CA SER A 2 5.53 -13.43 2.75
C SER A 2 5.38 -13.73 4.22
N LYS A 3 6.14 -13.04 5.08
CA LYS A 3 6.13 -13.28 6.52
C LYS A 3 5.03 -12.47 7.21
N LYS A 4 4.56 -12.94 8.35
CA LYS A 4 3.68 -12.16 9.24
C LYS A 4 4.23 -10.72 9.40
N GLY A 5 3.36 -9.74 9.21
CA GLY A 5 3.70 -8.31 9.29
C GLY A 5 4.24 -7.70 7.99
N THR A 6 4.30 -8.45 6.89
CA THR A 6 4.58 -7.91 5.55
C THR A 6 3.40 -7.09 5.04
N LEU A 7 3.69 -5.94 4.42
CA LEU A 7 2.71 -5.13 3.69
C LEU A 7 2.50 -5.71 2.29
N LEU A 8 1.24 -5.96 1.92
CA LEU A 8 0.84 -6.43 0.61
C LEU A 8 0.16 -5.30 -0.17
N LEU A 9 0.35 -5.29 -1.49
CA LEU A 9 -0.32 -4.40 -2.43
C LEU A 9 -0.88 -5.22 -3.60
N SER A 10 -2.16 -5.07 -3.90
CA SER A 10 -2.78 -5.58 -5.12
C SER A 10 -2.56 -4.61 -6.27
N PHE A 11 -1.99 -5.09 -7.38
CA PHE A 11 -1.65 -4.27 -8.55
C PHE A 11 -2.28 -4.78 -9.87
N LYS A 12 -3.08 -5.86 -9.81
CA LYS A 12 -3.95 -6.33 -10.91
C LYS A 12 -5.38 -6.55 -10.42
N LEU A 13 -6.37 -6.29 -11.28
CA LEU A 13 -7.82 -6.42 -11.02
C LEU A 13 -8.32 -5.51 -9.88
N THR A 14 -8.01 -5.83 -8.63
CA THR A 14 -8.37 -5.04 -7.42
C THR A 14 -7.25 -4.06 -7.04
N ILE A 15 -6.83 -3.25 -8.02
CA ILE A 15 -5.72 -2.32 -7.88
C ILE A 15 -5.89 -1.39 -6.68
N GLY A 16 -4.82 -1.23 -5.90
CA GLY A 16 -4.75 -0.25 -4.82
C GLY A 16 -5.19 -0.77 -3.47
N LYS A 17 -5.65 -2.03 -3.37
CA LYS A 17 -5.89 -2.66 -2.08
C LYS A 17 -4.57 -2.96 -1.38
N THR A 18 -4.45 -2.48 -0.14
CA THR A 18 -3.30 -2.71 0.74
C THR A 18 -3.72 -3.49 1.99
N SER A 19 -2.82 -4.30 2.54
CA SER A 19 -3.07 -5.03 3.78
C SER A 19 -1.77 -5.44 4.47
N ILE A 20 -1.77 -5.58 5.79
CA ILE A 20 -0.67 -6.19 6.55
C ILE A 20 -1.12 -7.59 6.96
N ILE A 21 -0.36 -8.61 6.57
CA ILE A 21 -0.71 -10.00 6.90
C ILE A 21 -0.41 -10.34 8.36
N ASN A 22 -1.28 -11.11 9.00
CA ASN A 22 -1.17 -11.52 10.41
C ASN A 22 -0.58 -12.93 10.59
N GLN A 23 -0.31 -13.62 9.50
CA GLN A 23 0.31 -14.94 9.43
C GLN A 23 1.18 -15.04 8.18
N ASP A 24 2.09 -15.99 8.16
CA ASP A 24 2.88 -16.30 6.98
C ASP A 24 1.94 -16.74 5.83
N SER A 25 2.20 -16.29 4.61
CA SER A 25 1.30 -16.54 3.48
C SER A 25 2.01 -16.59 2.14
N VAL A 26 1.35 -17.20 1.16
CA VAL A 26 1.70 -17.10 -0.26
C VAL A 26 0.57 -16.36 -0.97
N HIS A 27 0.92 -15.62 -2.01
CA HIS A 27 -0.03 -14.87 -2.82
C HIS A 27 0.26 -15.11 -4.30
N ASN A 28 -0.74 -14.89 -5.15
CA ASN A 28 -0.60 -15.04 -6.61
C ASN A 28 0.16 -13.86 -7.24
N GLU A 29 0.24 -13.84 -8.57
CA GLU A 29 0.99 -12.84 -9.35
C GLU A 29 0.29 -11.47 -9.47
N ALA A 30 -0.91 -11.31 -8.90
CA ALA A 30 -1.65 -10.05 -8.84
C ALA A 30 -1.29 -9.20 -7.62
N ILE A 31 -0.57 -9.79 -6.65
CA ILE A 31 -0.21 -9.20 -5.37
C ILE A 31 1.31 -9.12 -5.27
N VAL A 32 1.82 -8.06 -4.66
CA VAL A 32 3.24 -7.89 -4.36
C VAL A 32 3.45 -7.70 -2.87
N SER A 33 4.53 -8.30 -2.37
CA SER A 33 5.05 -8.04 -1.03
C SER A 33 5.93 -6.79 -1.05
N ILE A 34 5.54 -5.78 -0.29
CA ILE A 34 6.33 -4.57 -0.08
C ILE A 34 7.27 -4.83 1.10
N ASN A 35 8.51 -5.16 0.77
CA ASN A 35 9.60 -5.22 1.72
C ASN A 35 10.28 -3.86 1.74
N PHE A 36 10.27 -3.20 2.89
CA PHE A 36 11.03 -1.98 3.10
C PHE A 36 12.21 -2.32 4.03
N TYR A 37 13.38 -1.80 3.70
CA TYR A 37 14.52 -1.85 4.61
C TYR A 37 14.15 -1.10 5.89
N LYS A 38 14.70 -1.48 7.04
CA LYS A 38 14.48 -0.82 8.34
C LYS A 38 15.01 0.61 8.30
N ASP A 39 14.33 1.48 7.57
CA ASP A 39 14.52 2.91 7.61
C ASP A 39 13.61 3.42 8.72
N ASN A 40 14.23 3.95 9.78
CA ASN A 40 13.52 4.49 10.94
C ASN A 40 12.70 5.75 10.59
N ASN A 41 12.82 6.25 9.35
CA ASN A 41 12.10 7.43 8.88
C ASN A 41 10.72 7.13 8.27
N ILE A 42 10.31 5.85 8.14
CA ILE A 42 9.03 5.48 7.52
C ILE A 42 8.26 4.47 8.37
N THR A 43 6.99 4.75 8.63
CA THR A 43 6.10 3.81 9.31
C THR A 43 5.33 2.93 8.31
N LYS A 44 5.15 1.63 8.67
CA LYS A 44 4.31 0.71 7.88
C LYS A 44 2.89 1.21 7.67
N MET A 45 2.31 1.82 8.71
CA MET A 45 0.93 2.30 8.67
C MET A 45 0.77 3.48 7.71
N PHE A 46 1.74 4.40 7.68
CA PHE A 46 1.76 5.44 6.67
C PHE A 46 1.80 4.84 5.26
N LEU A 47 2.71 3.89 4.99
CA LEU A 47 2.78 3.23 3.68
C LEU A 47 1.50 2.48 3.32
N LEU A 48 0.85 1.81 4.28
CA LEU A 48 -0.41 1.10 4.06
C LEU A 48 -1.50 2.04 3.54
N ILE A 49 -1.64 3.22 4.15
CA ILE A 49 -2.61 4.24 3.74
C ILE A 49 -2.17 4.89 2.43
N PHE A 50 -0.93 5.36 2.37
CA PHE A 50 -0.42 6.17 1.27
C PHE A 50 -0.31 5.40 -0.04
N LEU A 51 0.18 4.16 -0.03
CA LEU A 51 0.23 3.34 -1.25
C LEU A 51 -1.17 3.07 -1.80
N GLY A 52 -2.16 2.83 -0.94
CA GLY A 52 -3.54 2.65 -1.39
C GLY A 52 -4.06 3.91 -2.10
N LEU A 53 -3.85 5.08 -1.50
CA LEU A 53 -4.24 6.36 -2.09
C LEU A 53 -3.49 6.66 -3.39
N LEU A 54 -2.17 6.51 -3.40
CA LEU A 54 -1.35 6.81 -4.57
C LEU A 54 -1.74 5.93 -5.75
N ILE A 55 -1.86 4.61 -5.53
CA ILE A 55 -2.19 3.64 -6.58
C ILE A 55 -3.62 3.82 -7.09
N ASN A 56 -4.54 4.27 -6.25
CA ASN A 56 -5.89 4.61 -6.69
C ASN A 56 -5.93 5.83 -7.60
N ASN A 57 -5.03 6.79 -7.39
CA ASN A 57 -4.97 8.07 -8.09
C ASN A 57 -3.92 8.12 -9.21
N CYS A 58 -3.08 7.10 -9.38
CA CYS A 58 -2.11 7.06 -10.48
C CYS A 58 -2.78 6.63 -11.80
N GLU A 59 -2.20 7.05 -12.94
CA GLU A 59 -2.62 6.57 -14.25
C GLU A 59 -2.47 5.06 -14.38
N LYS A 60 -3.60 4.38 -14.58
CA LYS A 60 -3.72 2.93 -14.76
C LYS A 60 -3.71 2.60 -16.24
N ILE A 61 -3.01 1.54 -16.63
CA ILE A 61 -3.02 1.04 -18.01
C ILE A 61 -4.26 0.14 -18.16
N ASN A 62 -5.06 0.37 -19.20
CA ASN A 62 -6.13 -0.56 -19.56
C ASN A 62 -5.50 -1.79 -20.23
N ALA A 63 -5.51 -2.93 -19.54
CA ALA A 63 -5.19 -4.22 -20.15
C ALA A 63 -6.48 -4.93 -20.59
N ILE A 64 -6.34 -5.88 -21.51
CA ILE A 64 -7.45 -6.67 -22.09
C ILE A 64 -8.29 -7.38 -21.00
N LYS A 65 -7.71 -7.65 -19.82
CA LYS A 65 -8.38 -8.26 -18.64
C LYS A 65 -8.65 -7.27 -17.49
N GLY A 66 -8.67 -5.96 -17.75
CA GLY A 66 -8.92 -4.91 -16.75
C GLY A 66 -7.72 -3.97 -16.55
N LYS A 67 -7.84 -3.04 -15.60
CA LYS A 67 -6.74 -2.10 -15.30
C LYS A 67 -5.56 -2.85 -14.67
N THR A 68 -4.33 -2.51 -15.06
CA THR A 68 -3.09 -3.04 -14.47
C THR A 68 -2.04 -1.95 -14.27
N LEU A 69 -1.19 -2.09 -13.25
CA LEU A 69 0.04 -1.33 -13.11
C LEU A 69 1.23 -2.17 -13.58
N ASN A 70 2.11 -1.57 -14.38
CA ASN A 70 3.37 -2.22 -14.76
C ASN A 70 4.29 -2.29 -13.53
N LYS A 71 4.87 -3.47 -13.28
CA LYS A 71 5.84 -3.72 -12.20
C LYS A 71 7.03 -2.75 -12.26
N GLU A 72 7.50 -2.40 -13.45
CA GLU A 72 8.59 -1.43 -13.62
C GLU A 72 8.18 -0.02 -13.17
N LYS A 73 6.95 0.40 -13.50
CA LYS A 73 6.41 1.70 -13.08
C LYS A 73 6.25 1.76 -11.56
N LEU A 74 5.81 0.65 -10.94
CA LEU A 74 5.70 0.53 -9.49
C LEU A 74 7.08 0.61 -8.80
N GLN A 75 8.11 -0.02 -9.36
CA GLN A 75 9.46 0.01 -8.81
C GLN A 75 10.14 1.38 -8.90
N LYS A 76 9.81 2.19 -9.92
CA LYS A 76 10.37 3.54 -10.12
C LYS A 76 9.55 4.64 -9.43
N MET A 77 8.48 4.28 -8.74
CA MET A 77 7.54 5.22 -8.17
C MET A 77 8.16 5.93 -6.95
N LEU A 78 8.22 7.26 -7.01
CA LEU A 78 8.70 8.06 -5.89
C LEU A 78 7.59 8.23 -4.85
N ILE A 79 7.94 8.01 -3.59
CA ILE A 79 7.03 8.17 -2.45
C ILE A 79 7.55 9.35 -1.62
N PRO A 80 6.79 10.44 -1.47
CA PRO A 80 7.17 11.50 -0.54
C PRO A 80 7.08 10.96 0.90
N ILE A 81 8.20 11.02 1.61
CA ILE A 81 8.29 10.59 3.01
C ILE A 81 8.28 11.83 3.91
N PRO A 82 7.14 12.15 4.55
CA PRO A 82 7.10 13.25 5.50
C PRO A 82 7.77 12.85 6.83
N PRO A 83 8.11 13.80 7.71
CA PRO A 83 8.64 13.48 9.04
C PRO A 83 7.71 12.54 9.82
N ILE A 84 8.28 11.70 10.70
CA ILE A 84 7.52 10.71 11.50
C ILE A 84 6.31 11.32 12.24
N LYS A 85 6.48 12.53 12.79
CA LYS A 85 5.38 13.27 13.44
C LYS A 85 4.19 13.48 12.50
N ASN A 86 4.45 13.85 11.24
CA ASN A 86 3.41 14.08 10.25
C ASN A 86 2.79 12.77 9.78
N GLN A 87 3.57 11.69 9.66
CA GLN A 87 3.04 10.35 9.37
C GLN A 87 2.03 9.90 10.43
N ASN A 88 2.37 10.10 11.71
CA ASN A 88 1.47 9.77 12.83
C ASN A 88 0.21 10.64 12.82
N ASN A 89 0.33 11.94 12.52
CA ASN A 89 -0.83 12.83 12.40
C ASN A 89 -1.79 12.39 11.28
N ILE A 90 -1.25 11.99 10.12
CA ILE A 90 -2.05 11.45 9.01
C ILE A 90 -2.83 10.21 9.49
N LEU A 91 -2.14 9.26 10.14
CA LEU A 91 -2.78 8.06 10.66
C LEU A 91 -3.90 8.37 11.66
N LEU A 92 -3.67 9.32 12.59
CA LEU A 92 -4.67 9.74 13.57
C LEU A 92 -5.92 10.32 12.90
N ILE A 93 -5.74 11.20 11.89
CA ILE A 93 -6.85 11.80 11.14
C ILE A 93 -7.61 10.72 10.37
N THR A 94 -6.90 9.84 9.66
CA THR A 94 -7.52 8.74 8.89
C THR A 94 -8.34 7.83 9.79
N ASN A 95 -7.82 7.45 10.96
CA ASN A 95 -8.57 6.62 11.91
C ASN A 95 -9.83 7.32 12.43
N LYS A 96 -9.73 8.61 12.79
CA LYS A 96 -10.90 9.40 13.19
C LYS A 96 -11.98 9.41 12.10
N ILE A 97 -11.59 9.58 10.84
CA ILE A 97 -12.53 9.54 9.71
C ILE A 97 -13.16 8.16 9.59
N ILE A 98 -12.37 7.08 9.63
CA ILE A 98 -12.88 5.70 9.54
C ILE A 98 -13.88 5.42 10.67
N ASP A 99 -13.59 5.87 11.88
CA ASP A 99 -14.47 5.69 13.04
C ASP A 99 -15.84 6.35 12.85
N LEU A 100 -15.93 7.46 12.10
CA LEU A 100 -17.21 8.10 11.75
C LEU A 100 -18.07 7.26 10.80
N PHE A 101 -17.48 6.33 10.05
CA PHE A 101 -18.17 5.47 9.08
C PHE A 101 -18.36 4.03 9.58
N LYS A 102 -18.00 3.72 10.83
CA LYS A 102 -18.33 2.45 11.46
C LYS A 102 -19.81 2.45 11.82
N PHE A 103 -20.62 1.82 10.96
CA PHE A 103 -22.01 1.44 11.28
C PHE A 103 -22.04 0.30 12.30
#